data_AF-A0A062XVR9-F1
#
_entry.id   AF-A0A062XVR9-F1
#
_cell.length_a   1.000
_cell.length_b   1.000
_cell.length_c   1.000
_cell.angle_alpha   90.00
_cell.angle_beta   90.00
_cell.angle_gamma   90.00
#
_symmetry.space_group_name_H-M   'P 1'
#
loop_
_entity.id
_entity.type
_entity.pdbx_description
1 polymer ?
#
loop_
_entity_poly.entity_id
_entity_poly.type
_entity_poly.pdbx_seq_one_letter_code
_entity_poly.pdbx_strand_id
1 'polypeptide(L)'
;MKRLALSLALLAIAVPLGARSPNGQRDSFGYRVEDTTTSYCSYQWVVVSGSPLVFAAPYASPGDPQAFDDGGAVVPLSAPFEFYGRSYSSVVVSPNGYVGFAGALEQEDGRDFSNDPVGSVPSFQFASGSPRFATPARVFVYHDDLEVGPAGQVVTGFFPTCPRVSESLGVEPCTVVSWEGMRRVGASESFSFELVLYHQSGQMALQYQSVDASGGGSATVGLQDHHAQVGLGYHFNAAGGLAPGLGVCFFSPRFPPGGPMSDLELSQSMPSPPPESGPFDVPLHLGNFGPSPAESTAVTLTLPSGVSYAGDSCGGTFSDGTWEVGWLSERQGVTCTVSLVNNAGGTVTFSASSTAADPNAANNAVQVEVPVADDGDGVAREVENSYPGGDGRPPFAPGDGNGDGIPDSQQPHVATLPLASGKGYLTVEIMQGCGQLQSVATLLETALSVPDRDYDFPLGLVRFNVPCPHATVKLLFHRLGSVDRTYRTGGSALATPWLTLVQATFIRERGIFGVILPLSENTPGDNNPQAGVQHVGGPARRAPAGQR
;
A
#
# COMPACT_ATOMS: atom_id res chain seq x y z
N MET A 1 42.45 7.48 46.04
CA MET A 1 41.32 7.28 45.10
C MET A 1 41.89 7.05 43.71
N LYS A 2 41.86 5.81 43.22
CA LYS A 2 42.21 5.46 41.83
C LYS A 2 40.98 5.75 40.96
N ARG A 3 41.15 6.45 39.83
CA ARG A 3 40.21 6.39 38.71
C ARG A 3 40.96 5.94 37.47
N LEU A 4 40.57 4.76 37.01
CA LEU A 4 40.92 4.16 35.72
C LEU A 4 40.52 5.12 34.59
N ALA A 5 41.46 5.42 33.69
CA ALA A 5 41.14 5.82 32.32
C ALA A 5 41.34 4.56 31.46
N LEU A 6 40.22 4.05 30.93
CA LEU A 6 40.15 2.90 30.05
C LEU A 6 40.64 3.35 28.67
N SER A 7 41.76 2.78 28.20
CA SER A 7 42.26 2.99 26.85
C SER A 7 41.28 2.38 25.84
N LEU A 8 40.53 3.22 25.15
CA LEU A 8 39.75 2.79 23.98
C LEU A 8 40.72 2.65 22.81
N ALA A 9 41.21 1.43 22.60
CA ALA A 9 41.89 1.08 21.36
C ALA A 9 40.87 1.22 20.22
N LEU A 10 40.96 2.30 19.45
CA LEU A 10 40.31 2.38 18.16
C LEU A 10 40.98 1.33 17.27
N LEU A 11 40.31 0.20 17.09
CA LEU A 11 40.68 -0.80 16.10
C LEU A 11 40.53 -0.11 14.74
N ALA A 12 41.65 0.38 14.19
CA ALA A 12 41.70 0.78 12.79
C ALA A 12 41.41 -0.48 11.97
N ILE A 13 40.17 -0.59 11.49
CA ILE A 13 39.82 -1.56 10.47
C ILE A 13 40.62 -1.14 9.24
N ALA A 14 41.67 -1.90 8.94
CA ALA A 14 42.37 -1.79 7.67
C ALA A 14 41.36 -2.12 6.56
N VAL A 15 40.93 -1.09 5.82
CA VAL A 15 40.19 -1.27 4.56
C VAL A 15 41.16 -1.93 3.58
N PRO A 16 40.83 -3.09 2.98
CA PRO A 16 41.72 -3.74 2.03
C PRO A 16 41.78 -2.92 0.73
N LEU A 17 42.84 -3.14 -0.04
CA LEU A 17 43.09 -2.53 -1.35
C LEU A 17 41.91 -2.65 -2.32
N GLY A 18 41.64 -1.57 -3.07
CA GLY A 18 40.70 -1.51 -4.20
C GLY A 18 39.29 -1.04 -3.82
N ALA A 19 39.12 0.24 -3.47
CA ALA A 19 37.83 0.81 -3.07
C ALA A 19 36.87 0.94 -4.28
N ARG A 20 36.14 -0.14 -4.58
CA ARG A 20 34.96 -0.13 -5.44
C ARG A 20 33.71 -0.04 -4.57
N SER A 21 32.69 0.66 -5.06
CA SER A 21 31.37 0.63 -4.43
C SER A 21 30.77 -0.77 -4.52
N PRO A 22 30.16 -1.29 -3.43
CA PRO A 22 29.46 -2.55 -3.46
C PRO A 22 28.31 -2.56 -4.48
N ASN A 23 28.11 -3.70 -5.14
CA ASN A 23 26.91 -3.93 -5.94
C ASN A 23 25.64 -3.71 -5.09
N GLY A 24 24.65 -3.10 -5.70
CA GLY A 24 23.36 -2.78 -5.10
C GLY A 24 23.34 -1.46 -4.34
N GLN A 25 24.49 -0.78 -4.20
CA GLN A 25 24.54 0.54 -3.60
C GLN A 25 23.68 1.53 -4.38
N ARG A 26 23.00 2.42 -3.64
CA ARG A 26 22.20 3.50 -4.19
C ARG A 26 22.63 4.86 -3.67
N ASP A 27 22.40 5.90 -4.47
CA ASP A 27 22.40 7.28 -3.97
C ASP A 27 21.02 7.69 -3.42
N SER A 28 20.91 8.94 -2.94
CA SER A 28 19.65 9.45 -2.38
C SER A 28 18.59 9.79 -3.43
N PHE A 29 18.94 9.91 -4.71
CA PHE A 29 17.97 9.98 -5.80
C PHE A 29 17.38 8.58 -6.10
N GLY A 30 18.17 7.53 -5.88
CA GLY A 30 17.80 6.13 -6.00
C GLY A 30 18.48 5.41 -7.16
N TYR A 31 19.43 6.05 -7.86
CA TYR A 31 20.27 5.36 -8.84
C TYR A 31 20.96 4.18 -8.17
N ARG A 32 21.07 3.04 -8.85
CA ARG A 32 21.74 1.83 -8.35
C ARG A 32 22.93 1.49 -9.22
N VAL A 33 24.04 1.07 -8.63
CA VAL A 33 25.25 0.63 -9.38
C VAL A 33 25.45 -0.88 -9.28
N GLU A 34 25.75 -1.51 -10.42
CA GLU A 34 26.19 -2.91 -10.54
C GLU A 34 27.44 -3.03 -11.42
N ASP A 35 28.23 -4.08 -11.23
CA ASP A 35 29.34 -4.46 -12.09
C ASP A 35 29.22 -5.90 -12.61
N THR A 36 30.18 -6.31 -13.44
CA THR A 36 30.26 -7.65 -14.07
C THR A 36 30.40 -8.81 -13.10
N THR A 37 30.55 -8.58 -11.79
CA THR A 37 30.49 -9.67 -10.81
C THR A 37 29.05 -10.12 -10.53
N THR A 38 28.05 -9.39 -11.07
CA THR A 38 26.62 -9.71 -10.98
C THR A 38 26.07 -10.14 -12.34
N SER A 39 24.90 -10.76 -12.34
CA SER A 39 24.13 -11.01 -13.58
C SER A 39 23.44 -9.77 -14.13
N TYR A 40 23.54 -8.63 -13.45
CA TYR A 40 22.79 -7.41 -13.75
C TYR A 40 23.60 -6.37 -14.52
N CYS A 41 24.88 -6.62 -14.81
CA CYS A 41 25.67 -5.76 -15.70
C CYS A 41 26.65 -6.60 -16.51
N SER A 42 26.43 -6.68 -17.82
CA SER A 42 27.32 -7.37 -18.74
C SER A 42 28.34 -6.42 -19.39
N TYR A 43 29.51 -6.95 -19.71
CA TYR A 43 30.46 -6.30 -20.61
C TYR A 43 30.18 -6.71 -22.06
N GLN A 44 29.95 -5.73 -22.93
CA GLN A 44 29.82 -5.90 -24.37
C GLN A 44 30.18 -4.58 -25.06
N TRP A 45 31.33 -4.57 -25.75
CA TRP A 45 31.80 -3.41 -26.51
C TRP A 45 30.89 -3.08 -27.70
N VAL A 46 30.54 -1.81 -27.88
CA VAL A 46 29.75 -1.34 -29.02
C VAL A 46 30.63 -0.62 -30.02
N VAL A 47 30.78 -1.21 -31.21
CA VAL A 47 31.54 -0.55 -32.29
C VAL A 47 30.75 0.62 -32.85
N VAL A 48 31.30 1.83 -32.72
CA VAL A 48 30.75 3.06 -33.30
C VAL A 48 31.43 3.34 -34.63
N SER A 49 30.67 3.40 -35.72
CA SER A 49 31.15 3.80 -37.04
C SER A 49 30.76 5.25 -37.32
N GLY A 50 31.59 6.19 -36.89
CA GLY A 50 31.36 7.62 -37.04
C GLY A 50 32.67 8.38 -37.28
N SER A 51 32.57 9.66 -37.62
CA SER A 51 33.74 10.53 -37.62
C SER A 51 34.12 10.87 -36.17
N PRO A 52 35.44 10.99 -35.87
CA PRO A 52 35.88 11.49 -34.58
C PRO A 52 35.23 12.83 -34.24
N LEU A 53 34.89 13.00 -32.97
CA LEU A 53 34.45 14.28 -32.43
C LEU A 53 35.55 15.32 -32.63
N VAL A 54 35.14 16.52 -33.03
CA VAL A 54 36.03 17.68 -33.09
C VAL A 54 35.85 18.46 -31.80
N PHE A 55 36.84 18.36 -30.92
CA PHE A 55 36.86 19.12 -29.68
C PHE A 55 37.16 20.59 -29.94
N ALA A 56 36.49 21.47 -29.19
CA ALA A 56 36.73 22.90 -29.19
C ALA A 56 37.03 23.38 -27.77
N ALA A 57 37.96 24.33 -27.68
CA ALA A 57 38.28 25.03 -26.44
C ALA A 57 38.14 26.55 -26.67
N PRO A 58 36.91 27.05 -26.93
CA PRO A 58 36.70 28.44 -27.36
C PRO A 58 37.08 29.49 -26.30
N TYR A 59 37.22 29.06 -25.04
CA TYR A 59 37.61 29.90 -23.90
C TYR A 59 39.02 29.61 -23.38
N ALA A 60 39.85 28.91 -24.17
CA ALA A 60 41.26 28.71 -23.88
C ALA A 60 42.06 30.01 -24.08
N SER A 61 42.92 30.32 -23.12
CA SER A 61 43.91 31.38 -23.21
C SER A 61 45.16 30.90 -23.97
N PRO A 62 45.97 31.82 -24.56
CA PRO A 62 47.26 31.45 -25.13
C PRO A 62 48.16 30.75 -24.08
N GLY A 63 48.46 29.47 -24.32
CA GLY A 63 49.26 28.64 -23.40
C GLY A 63 48.45 27.58 -22.63
N ASP A 64 47.12 27.63 -22.68
CA ASP A 64 46.28 26.50 -22.23
C ASP A 64 46.47 25.29 -23.17
N PRO A 65 46.23 24.05 -22.71
CA PRO A 65 46.40 22.85 -23.53
C PRO A 65 45.50 22.82 -24.77
N GLN A 66 45.84 21.96 -25.73
CA GLN A 66 45.09 21.85 -26.99
C GLN A 66 43.73 21.21 -26.75
N ALA A 67 42.73 21.47 -27.61
CA ALA A 67 41.37 21.00 -27.39
C ALA A 67 41.20 19.46 -27.35
N PHE A 68 42.16 18.70 -27.90
CA PHE A 68 42.15 17.23 -27.81
C PHE A 68 42.69 16.68 -26.47
N ASP A 69 43.23 17.57 -25.64
CA ASP A 69 43.69 17.35 -24.27
C ASP A 69 42.65 17.98 -23.33
N ASP A 70 42.49 19.30 -23.41
CA ASP A 70 41.50 20.05 -22.64
C ASP A 70 40.54 20.80 -23.58
N GLY A 71 39.42 20.17 -23.94
CA GLY A 71 38.35 20.79 -24.72
C GLY A 71 37.02 20.06 -24.57
N GLY A 72 36.02 20.48 -25.32
CA GLY A 72 34.68 19.89 -25.25
C GLY A 72 34.03 19.79 -26.62
N ALA A 73 33.17 18.78 -26.78
CA ALA A 73 32.36 18.60 -27.97
C ALA A 73 30.88 18.51 -27.58
N VAL A 74 30.06 19.44 -28.07
CA VAL A 74 28.60 19.39 -27.90
C VAL A 74 28.03 18.30 -28.80
N VAL A 75 27.35 17.32 -28.21
CA VAL A 75 26.70 16.21 -28.90
C VAL A 75 25.19 16.32 -28.70
N PRO A 76 24.42 16.65 -29.77
CA PRO A 76 22.97 16.56 -29.75
C PRO A 76 22.52 15.11 -29.58
N LEU A 77 21.54 14.86 -28.72
CA LEU A 77 20.94 13.54 -28.57
C LEU A 77 19.73 13.40 -29.50
N SER A 78 19.69 12.29 -30.25
CA SER A 78 18.55 11.99 -31.14
C SER A 78 17.26 11.65 -30.39
N ALA A 79 17.36 11.34 -29.10
CA ALA A 79 16.25 11.20 -28.17
C ALA A 79 16.65 11.87 -26.83
N PRO A 80 15.71 12.43 -26.07
CA PRO A 80 16.03 13.03 -24.78
C PRO A 80 16.48 11.96 -23.77
N PHE A 81 17.43 12.32 -22.92
CA PHE A 81 17.89 11.47 -21.82
C PHE A 81 17.50 12.09 -20.47
N GLU A 82 16.86 11.30 -19.60
CA GLU A 82 16.52 11.74 -18.24
C GLU A 82 17.68 11.42 -17.28
N PHE A 83 18.22 12.45 -16.63
CA PHE A 83 19.31 12.34 -15.66
C PHE A 83 18.97 13.16 -14.41
N TYR A 84 18.89 12.48 -13.26
CA TYR A 84 18.49 13.09 -11.97
C TYR A 84 17.17 13.91 -12.06
N GLY A 85 16.16 13.34 -12.74
CA GLY A 85 14.82 13.94 -12.86
C GLY A 85 14.75 15.13 -13.82
N ARG A 86 15.80 15.40 -14.59
CA ARG A 86 15.83 16.42 -15.65
C ARG A 86 16.02 15.78 -17.01
N SER A 87 15.30 16.28 -18.01
CA SER A 87 15.44 15.85 -19.40
C SER A 87 16.48 16.70 -20.13
N TYR A 88 17.41 16.06 -20.82
CA TYR A 88 18.45 16.71 -21.61
C TYR A 88 18.37 16.27 -23.08
N SER A 89 18.53 17.22 -24.00
CA SER A 89 18.55 16.97 -25.45
C SER A 89 19.96 16.96 -26.04
N SER A 90 20.98 17.13 -25.20
CA SER A 90 22.37 17.26 -25.59
C SER A 90 23.27 17.02 -24.39
N VAL A 91 24.52 16.67 -24.70
CA VAL A 91 25.60 16.55 -23.72
C VAL A 91 26.87 17.20 -24.25
N VAL A 92 27.81 17.50 -23.36
CA VAL A 92 29.19 17.83 -23.73
C VAL A 92 30.07 16.63 -23.39
N VAL A 93 30.77 16.12 -24.40
CA VAL A 93 31.77 15.06 -24.25
C VAL A 93 33.13 15.70 -24.03
N SER A 94 33.84 15.24 -23.01
CA SER A 94 35.20 15.67 -22.70
C SER A 94 36.23 14.61 -23.10
N PRO A 95 37.40 14.98 -23.65
CA PRO A 95 38.54 14.08 -23.80
C PRO A 95 39.07 13.56 -22.45
N ASN A 96 38.86 14.29 -21.35
CA ASN A 96 39.16 13.90 -19.96
C ASN A 96 38.21 12.81 -19.41
N GLY A 97 37.49 12.07 -20.26
CA GLY A 97 36.80 10.83 -19.91
C GLY A 97 35.50 10.98 -19.10
N TYR A 98 34.79 12.08 -19.28
CA TYR A 98 33.43 12.26 -18.73
C TYR A 98 32.46 12.87 -19.76
N VAL A 99 31.18 12.79 -19.42
CA VAL A 99 30.10 13.46 -20.15
C VAL A 99 29.37 14.39 -19.20
N GLY A 100 29.32 15.68 -19.53
CA GLY A 100 28.53 16.68 -18.82
C GLY A 100 27.17 16.89 -19.49
N PHE A 101 26.10 16.93 -18.71
CA PHE A 101 24.76 17.23 -19.20
C PHE A 101 24.59 18.75 -19.35
N ALA A 102 24.89 19.22 -20.56
CA ALA A 102 24.90 20.62 -20.95
C ALA A 102 24.53 20.78 -22.44
N GLY A 103 24.04 21.96 -22.80
CA GLY A 103 23.65 22.29 -24.19
C GLY A 103 24.66 23.08 -24.99
N ALA A 104 25.69 23.61 -24.34
CA ALA A 104 26.67 24.47 -24.99
C ALA A 104 27.97 24.54 -24.18
N LEU A 105 29.06 25.00 -24.82
CA LEU A 105 30.37 25.10 -24.19
C LEU A 105 30.45 26.22 -23.13
N GLU A 106 29.51 27.16 -23.14
CA GLU A 106 29.33 28.17 -22.08
C GLU A 106 28.82 27.56 -20.75
N GLN A 107 28.41 26.29 -20.75
CA GLN A 107 27.90 25.59 -19.57
C GLN A 107 28.87 24.51 -19.09
N GLU A 108 29.49 23.81 -20.03
CA GLU A 108 30.50 22.78 -19.80
C GLU A 108 31.49 22.84 -20.97
N ASP A 109 32.74 23.22 -20.72
CA ASP A 109 33.75 23.37 -21.76
C ASP A 109 34.65 22.13 -21.93
N GLY A 110 34.44 21.10 -21.11
CA GLY A 110 35.11 19.80 -21.21
C GLY A 110 36.55 19.79 -20.68
N ARG A 111 37.05 20.92 -20.16
CA ARG A 111 38.47 21.07 -19.78
C ARG A 111 38.79 20.72 -18.32
N ASP A 112 37.82 20.19 -17.60
CA ASP A 112 38.03 19.70 -16.25
C ASP A 112 38.91 18.44 -16.24
N PHE A 113 40.14 18.55 -15.78
CA PHE A 113 41.06 17.42 -15.58
C PHE A 113 41.22 17.00 -14.12
N SER A 114 40.64 17.74 -13.15
CA SER A 114 40.97 17.58 -11.71
C SER A 114 40.33 16.37 -11.05
N ASN A 115 39.59 15.56 -11.81
CA ASN A 115 39.02 14.27 -11.41
C ASN A 115 38.44 14.25 -9.99
N ASP A 116 37.73 15.31 -9.59
CA ASP A 116 37.23 15.48 -8.24
C ASP A 116 36.35 14.29 -7.81
N PRO A 117 36.31 13.91 -6.51
CA PRO A 117 35.45 12.82 -6.06
C PRO A 117 33.98 13.18 -6.26
N VAL A 118 33.16 12.17 -6.57
CA VAL A 118 31.70 12.31 -6.70
C VAL A 118 31.09 13.04 -5.51
N GLY A 119 30.21 14.01 -5.78
CA GLY A 119 29.64 14.91 -4.78
C GLY A 119 30.45 16.19 -4.55
N SER A 120 31.43 16.45 -5.43
CA SER A 120 32.20 17.69 -5.43
C SER A 120 31.77 18.58 -6.59
N VAL A 121 31.69 19.89 -6.31
CA VAL A 121 31.60 20.88 -7.37
C VAL A 121 32.93 20.85 -8.14
N PRO A 122 32.91 20.73 -9.48
CA PRO A 122 34.11 20.73 -10.32
C PRO A 122 35.07 21.86 -9.95
N SER A 123 36.31 21.53 -9.60
CA SER A 123 37.20 22.44 -8.86
C SER A 123 38.45 22.90 -9.63
N PHE A 124 38.73 22.32 -10.81
CA PHE A 124 39.91 22.62 -11.64
C PHE A 124 40.15 24.12 -11.80
N GLN A 125 41.43 24.52 -11.76
CA GLN A 125 41.84 25.91 -11.91
C GLN A 125 42.86 26.02 -13.03
N PHE A 126 42.58 26.84 -14.06
CA PHE A 126 43.63 27.19 -15.00
C PHE A 126 44.59 28.21 -14.40
N ALA A 127 45.89 27.97 -14.61
CA ALA A 127 46.93 28.93 -14.27
C ALA A 127 46.76 30.27 -15.01
N SER A 128 46.12 30.25 -16.18
CA SER A 128 45.82 31.43 -17.00
C SER A 128 44.69 32.31 -16.45
N GLY A 129 43.92 31.83 -15.46
CA GLY A 129 42.76 32.55 -14.94
C GLY A 129 41.55 32.56 -15.90
N SER A 130 41.55 31.70 -16.93
CA SER A 130 40.43 31.50 -17.85
C SER A 130 39.13 31.20 -17.08
N PRO A 131 37.96 31.71 -17.54
CA PRO A 131 36.67 31.36 -16.96
C PRO A 131 36.46 29.85 -16.96
N ARG A 132 35.80 29.34 -15.90
CA ARG A 132 35.49 27.93 -15.74
C ARG A 132 34.04 27.68 -16.12
N PHE A 133 33.83 26.82 -17.11
CA PHE A 133 32.51 26.35 -17.50
C PHE A 133 32.45 24.86 -17.25
N ALA A 134 31.79 24.47 -16.16
CA ALA A 134 31.79 23.10 -15.70
C ALA A 134 30.44 22.78 -15.07
N THR A 135 29.67 21.94 -15.74
CA THR A 135 28.37 21.51 -15.19
C THR A 135 28.61 20.45 -14.13
N PRO A 136 28.02 20.58 -12.93
CA PRO A 136 28.08 19.50 -11.95
C PRO A 136 27.38 18.23 -12.45
N ALA A 137 26.34 18.32 -13.29
CA ALA A 137 25.60 17.16 -13.78
C ALA A 137 26.43 16.35 -14.78
N ARG A 138 27.01 15.22 -14.36
CA ARG A 138 27.91 14.44 -15.21
C ARG A 138 27.94 12.96 -14.90
N VAL A 139 28.31 12.19 -15.92
CA VAL A 139 28.76 10.79 -15.79
C VAL A 139 30.28 10.78 -15.93
N PHE A 140 30.95 10.32 -14.88
CA PHE A 140 32.39 10.08 -14.86
C PHE A 140 32.64 8.67 -15.36
N VAL A 141 33.21 8.53 -16.56
CA VAL A 141 33.45 7.23 -17.19
C VAL A 141 34.85 6.74 -16.84
N TYR A 142 35.84 7.58 -17.08
CA TYR A 142 37.20 7.48 -16.57
C TYR A 142 37.67 8.93 -16.44
N HIS A 143 37.14 9.67 -15.47
CA HIS A 143 37.50 11.09 -15.34
C HIS A 143 38.90 11.20 -14.75
N ASP A 144 39.81 11.76 -15.53
CA ASP A 144 41.23 11.96 -15.22
C ASP A 144 41.82 13.02 -16.17
N ASP A 145 43.09 13.35 -16.00
CA ASP A 145 43.87 14.19 -16.90
C ASP A 145 44.30 13.38 -18.14
N LEU A 146 43.46 13.36 -19.18
CA LEU A 146 43.58 12.52 -20.36
C LEU A 146 43.71 13.33 -21.65
N GLU A 147 44.49 12.78 -22.58
CA GLU A 147 44.60 13.27 -23.94
C GLU A 147 44.33 12.17 -24.96
N VAL A 148 43.82 12.58 -26.13
CA VAL A 148 43.65 11.67 -27.28
C VAL A 148 45.04 11.24 -27.77
N GLY A 149 45.32 9.94 -27.75
CA GLY A 149 46.61 9.40 -28.21
C GLY A 149 46.83 9.62 -29.72
N PRO A 150 48.06 9.42 -30.24
CA PRO A 150 48.38 9.69 -31.66
C PRO A 150 47.55 8.92 -32.69
N ALA A 151 47.04 7.74 -32.30
CA ALA A 151 46.11 6.92 -33.08
C ALA A 151 44.74 6.77 -32.39
N GLY A 152 44.50 7.58 -31.35
CA GLY A 152 43.27 7.58 -30.59
C GLY A 152 42.20 8.46 -31.22
N GLN A 153 40.98 8.28 -30.75
CA GLN A 153 39.82 9.04 -31.18
C GLN A 153 38.73 9.00 -30.12
N VAL A 154 37.84 9.99 -30.14
CA VAL A 154 36.57 9.92 -29.41
C VAL A 154 35.46 9.96 -30.45
N VAL A 155 34.58 8.97 -30.44
CA VAL A 155 33.50 8.83 -31.42
C VAL A 155 32.16 8.68 -30.71
N THR A 156 31.08 9.11 -31.37
CA THR A 156 29.72 8.92 -30.84
C THR A 156 28.78 8.42 -31.93
N GLY A 157 27.79 7.62 -31.53
CA GLY A 157 26.78 7.08 -32.42
C GLY A 157 25.45 6.91 -31.72
N PHE A 158 24.36 7.23 -32.43
CA PHE A 158 23.00 6.90 -32.00
C PHE A 158 22.52 5.62 -32.69
N PHE A 159 21.95 4.72 -31.92
CA PHE A 159 21.38 3.47 -32.39
C PHE A 159 19.89 3.43 -32.03
N PRO A 160 18.97 3.42 -33.01
CA PRO A 160 17.54 3.21 -32.75
C PRO A 160 17.24 1.86 -32.07
N THR A 161 18.11 0.88 -32.31
CA THR A 161 18.16 -0.42 -31.62
C THR A 161 19.58 -0.61 -31.12
N CYS A 162 19.77 -0.55 -29.80
CA CYS A 162 21.12 -0.63 -29.23
C CYS A 162 21.78 -2.00 -29.51
N PRO A 163 23.04 -2.05 -29.98
CA PRO A 163 23.76 -3.31 -30.17
C PRO A 163 24.01 -4.08 -28.87
N ARG A 164 24.20 -3.35 -27.76
CA ARG A 164 24.22 -3.89 -26.40
C ARG A 164 22.81 -3.75 -25.83
N VAL A 165 22.17 -4.86 -25.46
CA VAL A 165 20.85 -4.81 -24.82
C VAL A 165 20.95 -4.20 -23.41
N SER A 166 19.92 -3.47 -22.99
CA SER A 166 19.85 -2.97 -21.62
C SER A 166 19.38 -4.08 -20.68
N GLU A 167 19.92 -4.08 -19.46
CA GLU A 167 19.49 -4.98 -18.38
C GLU A 167 18.17 -4.52 -17.75
N SER A 168 17.68 -3.35 -18.14
CA SER A 168 16.42 -2.77 -17.68
C SER A 168 15.24 -3.16 -18.57
N LEU A 169 15.28 -2.86 -19.86
CA LEU A 169 14.16 -3.03 -20.80
C LEU A 169 14.49 -3.97 -21.97
N GLY A 170 15.74 -4.46 -22.07
CA GLY A 170 16.19 -5.26 -23.19
C GLY A 170 16.48 -4.42 -24.42
N VAL A 171 15.59 -4.45 -25.41
CA VAL A 171 15.81 -3.76 -26.70
C VAL A 171 15.26 -2.34 -26.64
N GLU A 172 16.15 -1.36 -26.62
CA GLU A 172 15.80 0.07 -26.60
C GLU A 172 16.84 0.91 -27.37
N PRO A 173 16.53 2.17 -27.75
CA PRO A 173 17.51 3.06 -28.39
C PRO A 173 18.60 3.52 -27.41
N CYS A 174 19.82 3.70 -27.93
CA CYS A 174 20.95 4.19 -27.14
C CYS A 174 21.83 5.20 -27.89
N THR A 175 22.52 6.05 -27.14
CA THR A 175 23.68 6.82 -27.63
C THR A 175 24.94 6.22 -27.01
N VAL A 176 25.95 5.97 -27.84
CA VAL A 176 27.26 5.50 -27.38
C VAL A 176 28.28 6.62 -27.55
N VAL A 177 29.13 6.81 -26.55
CA VAL A 177 30.34 7.63 -26.62
C VAL A 177 31.51 6.71 -26.33
N SER A 178 32.43 6.55 -27.28
CA SER A 178 33.59 5.68 -27.18
C SER A 178 34.86 6.52 -27.20
N TRP A 179 35.71 6.35 -26.20
CA TRP A 179 37.05 6.91 -26.10
C TRP A 179 38.05 5.79 -26.41
N GLU A 180 38.72 5.88 -27.55
CA GLU A 180 39.57 4.83 -28.08
C GLU A 180 41.02 5.29 -28.13
N GLY A 181 41.94 4.52 -27.55
CA GLY A 181 43.37 4.85 -27.58
C GLY A 181 43.72 6.13 -26.81
N MET A 182 43.00 6.42 -25.74
CA MET A 182 43.29 7.53 -24.82
C MET A 182 44.54 7.25 -24.01
N ARG A 183 45.20 8.28 -23.50
CA ARG A 183 46.32 8.15 -22.56
C ARG A 183 46.23 9.23 -21.50
N ARG A 184 46.77 8.96 -20.31
CA ARG A 184 47.01 10.04 -19.34
C ARG A 184 48.05 11.00 -19.90
N VAL A 185 47.93 12.28 -19.57
CA VAL A 185 48.91 13.28 -19.95
C VAL A 185 50.30 12.87 -19.45
N GLY A 186 51.28 12.88 -20.35
CA GLY A 186 52.66 12.46 -20.05
C GLY A 186 52.89 10.94 -19.97
N ALA A 187 51.86 10.11 -20.12
CA ALA A 187 51.99 8.65 -20.22
C ALA A 187 52.06 8.18 -21.69
N SER A 188 52.63 7.00 -21.90
CA SER A 188 52.75 6.34 -23.21
C SER A 188 51.77 5.20 -23.44
N GLU A 189 51.14 4.70 -22.37
CA GLU A 189 50.17 3.61 -22.44
C GLU A 189 48.83 4.14 -22.95
N SER A 190 48.19 3.39 -23.83
CA SER A 190 46.87 3.72 -24.35
C SER A 190 45.81 2.74 -23.89
N PHE A 191 44.60 3.24 -23.64
CA PHE A 191 43.47 2.44 -23.20
C PHE A 191 42.16 2.97 -23.80
N SER A 192 41.12 2.15 -23.75
CA SER A 192 39.83 2.43 -24.39
C SER A 192 38.65 2.05 -23.49
N PHE A 193 37.68 2.96 -23.41
CA PHE A 193 36.46 2.81 -22.62
C PHE A 193 35.30 3.50 -23.34
N GLU A 194 34.06 3.11 -23.04
CA GLU A 194 32.86 3.68 -23.63
C GLU A 194 31.74 3.88 -22.59
N LEU A 195 30.81 4.76 -22.94
CA LEU A 195 29.56 5.00 -22.23
C LEU A 195 28.40 4.73 -23.18
N VAL A 196 27.48 3.87 -22.76
CA VAL A 196 26.20 3.62 -23.43
C VAL A 196 25.09 4.28 -22.61
N LEU A 197 24.36 5.22 -23.21
CA LEU A 197 23.21 5.92 -22.65
C LEU A 197 21.92 5.35 -23.24
N TYR A 198 21.12 4.68 -22.43
CA TYR A 198 19.84 4.10 -22.84
C TYR A 198 18.69 5.10 -22.65
N HIS A 199 18.00 5.45 -23.73
CA HIS A 199 17.10 6.61 -23.75
C HIS A 199 15.70 6.34 -23.15
N GLN A 200 15.28 5.08 -22.98
CA GLN A 200 13.98 4.77 -22.38
C GLN A 200 14.11 4.41 -20.90
N SER A 201 15.06 3.54 -20.55
CA SER A 201 15.30 3.14 -19.16
C SER A 201 16.11 4.14 -18.35
N GLY A 202 16.87 5.03 -19.00
CA GLY A 202 17.86 5.87 -18.34
C GLY A 202 19.04 5.07 -17.77
N GLN A 203 19.20 3.80 -18.16
CA GLN A 203 20.36 3.01 -17.80
C GLN A 203 21.62 3.62 -18.44
N MET A 204 22.72 3.60 -17.70
CA MET A 204 24.04 4.00 -18.20
C MET A 204 25.00 2.83 -18.03
N ALA A 205 25.65 2.39 -19.10
CA ALA A 205 26.64 1.31 -19.04
C ALA A 205 28.02 1.84 -19.45
N LEU A 206 28.95 1.81 -18.51
CA LEU A 206 30.35 2.14 -18.72
C LEU A 206 31.06 0.82 -19.03
N GLN A 207 31.79 0.74 -20.15
CA GLN A 207 32.46 -0.50 -20.57
C GLN A 207 33.94 -0.22 -20.80
N TYR A 208 34.80 -1.06 -20.24
CA TYR A 208 36.26 -0.89 -20.29
C TYR A 208 36.87 -1.99 -21.16
N GLN A 209 37.20 -1.69 -22.41
CA GLN A 209 37.91 -2.65 -23.27
C GLN A 209 39.35 -2.84 -22.82
N SER A 210 39.99 -1.75 -22.37
CA SER A 210 41.29 -1.75 -21.73
C SER A 210 41.36 -0.64 -20.68
N VAL A 211 42.29 -0.75 -19.75
CA VAL A 211 42.53 0.24 -18.69
C VAL A 211 44.04 0.43 -18.56
N ASP A 212 44.46 1.56 -18.00
CA ASP A 212 45.87 1.80 -17.72
C ASP A 212 46.46 0.78 -16.72
N ALA A 213 47.79 0.70 -16.64
CA ALA A 213 48.50 -0.27 -15.81
C ALA A 213 48.19 -0.14 -14.30
N SER A 214 47.72 1.02 -13.84
CA SER A 214 47.28 1.18 -12.45
C SER A 214 45.87 0.65 -12.19
N GLY A 215 45.10 0.32 -13.24
CA GLY A 215 43.71 -0.13 -13.14
C GLY A 215 42.79 0.97 -12.60
N GLY A 216 42.93 2.19 -13.11
CA GLY A 216 42.19 3.36 -12.62
C GLY A 216 42.80 4.01 -11.37
N GLY A 217 44.10 3.90 -11.13
CA GLY A 217 44.75 4.46 -9.94
C GLY A 217 44.51 5.95 -9.70
N SER A 218 44.20 6.71 -10.76
CA SER A 218 43.90 8.15 -10.73
C SER A 218 42.50 8.49 -11.25
N ALA A 219 41.65 7.52 -11.56
CA ALA A 219 40.36 7.81 -12.20
C ALA A 219 39.25 8.06 -11.18
N THR A 220 38.28 8.88 -11.59
CA THR A 220 36.96 8.97 -10.98
C THR A 220 35.93 8.30 -11.88
N VAL A 221 35.12 7.41 -11.30
CA VAL A 221 34.02 6.71 -11.97
C VAL A 221 32.75 6.84 -11.14
N GLY A 222 31.65 7.23 -11.78
CA GLY A 222 30.39 7.47 -11.08
C GLY A 222 29.48 8.42 -11.82
N LEU A 223 28.51 8.96 -11.09
CA LEU A 223 27.59 9.99 -11.57
C LEU A 223 27.25 10.97 -10.45
N GLN A 224 26.88 12.20 -10.82
CA GLN A 224 26.40 13.18 -9.86
C GLN A 224 25.41 14.17 -10.47
N ASP A 225 24.59 14.77 -9.62
CA ASP A 225 23.50 15.66 -10.01
C ASP A 225 23.97 17.07 -10.36
N HIS A 226 23.03 17.90 -10.83
CA HIS A 226 23.26 19.27 -11.29
C HIS A 226 23.70 20.25 -10.19
N HIS A 227 23.69 19.83 -8.92
CA HIS A 227 24.19 20.61 -7.80
C HIS A 227 25.42 19.99 -7.11
N ALA A 228 25.91 18.83 -7.58
CA ALA A 228 26.92 18.02 -6.89
C ALA A 228 26.58 17.75 -5.41
N GLN A 229 25.30 17.56 -5.11
CA GLN A 229 24.79 17.23 -3.77
C GLN A 229 24.36 15.76 -3.67
N VAL A 230 23.94 15.18 -4.79
CA VAL A 230 23.60 13.77 -4.90
C VAL A 230 24.53 13.15 -5.92
N GLY A 231 25.12 12.00 -5.58
CA GLY A 231 26.03 11.31 -6.47
C GLY A 231 26.23 9.87 -6.06
N LEU A 232 26.56 9.04 -7.04
CA LEU A 232 26.90 7.64 -6.86
C LEU A 232 28.28 7.39 -7.46
N GLY A 233 29.31 7.40 -6.61
CA GLY A 233 30.65 6.96 -6.98
C GLY A 233 30.70 5.45 -7.09
N TYR A 234 31.43 4.94 -8.08
CA TYR A 234 31.82 3.54 -8.17
C TYR A 234 33.28 3.35 -7.75
N HIS A 235 34.15 4.29 -8.12
CA HIS A 235 35.58 4.20 -7.88
C HIS A 235 36.22 5.59 -7.93
N PHE A 236 37.26 5.81 -7.13
CA PHE A 236 37.95 7.10 -7.00
C PHE A 236 39.41 6.88 -6.60
N ASN A 237 40.36 7.34 -7.44
CA ASN A 237 41.78 7.46 -7.11
C ASN A 237 42.39 6.24 -6.38
N ALA A 238 42.06 5.04 -6.85
CA ALA A 238 42.46 3.78 -6.23
C ALA A 238 42.93 2.76 -7.27
N ALA A 239 44.12 2.18 -7.07
CA ALA A 239 44.65 1.19 -8.00
C ALA A 239 43.82 -0.10 -8.02
N GLY A 240 43.68 -0.72 -9.20
CA GLY A 240 42.96 -1.99 -9.40
C GLY A 240 41.44 -1.90 -9.33
N GLY A 241 40.87 -0.70 -9.29
CA GLY A 241 39.43 -0.46 -9.30
C GLY A 241 38.76 -0.80 -10.63
N LEU A 242 39.52 -0.73 -11.72
CA LEU A 242 39.06 -1.01 -13.08
C LEU A 242 39.90 -2.11 -13.73
N ALA A 243 39.33 -2.83 -14.68
CA ALA A 243 39.97 -3.94 -15.38
C ALA A 243 39.47 -4.06 -16.83
N PRO A 244 40.26 -4.63 -17.75
CA PRO A 244 39.77 -4.97 -19.09
C PRO A 244 38.59 -5.94 -19.03
N GLY A 245 37.57 -5.72 -19.84
CA GLY A 245 36.34 -6.51 -19.85
C GLY A 245 35.39 -6.20 -18.69
N LEU A 246 35.62 -5.13 -17.93
CA LEU A 246 34.71 -4.66 -16.90
C LEU A 246 33.55 -3.87 -17.52
N GLY A 247 32.34 -4.14 -17.05
CA GLY A 247 31.16 -3.30 -17.22
C GLY A 247 30.72 -2.75 -15.87
N VAL A 248 30.34 -1.48 -15.82
CA VAL A 248 29.73 -0.82 -14.66
C VAL A 248 28.43 -0.17 -15.12
N CYS A 249 27.32 -0.57 -14.54
CA CYS A 249 25.98 -0.16 -14.97
C CYS A 249 25.31 0.63 -13.85
N PHE A 250 24.74 1.77 -14.21
CA PHE A 250 23.89 2.58 -13.34
C PHE A 250 22.45 2.49 -13.81
N PHE A 251 21.54 2.20 -12.89
CA PHE A 251 20.12 1.99 -13.13
C PHE A 251 19.31 3.12 -12.54
N SER A 252 18.42 3.72 -13.33
CA SER A 252 17.43 4.65 -12.84
C SER A 252 16.57 3.97 -11.75
N PRO A 253 16.17 4.67 -10.68
CA PRO A 253 15.21 4.12 -9.73
C PRO A 253 13.90 3.68 -10.38
N ARG A 254 13.53 4.29 -11.51
CA ARG A 254 12.32 3.98 -12.30
C ARG A 254 12.45 2.72 -13.15
N PHE A 255 13.68 2.27 -13.41
CA PHE A 255 13.99 1.11 -14.23
C PHE A 255 15.19 0.36 -13.65
N PRO A 256 15.02 -0.32 -12.50
CA PRO A 256 16.02 -1.24 -11.99
C PRO A 256 16.25 -2.41 -12.97
N PRO A 257 17.27 -3.25 -12.75
CA PRO A 257 17.46 -4.44 -13.58
C PRO A 257 16.21 -5.32 -13.57
N GLY A 258 15.74 -5.71 -14.76
CA GLY A 258 14.50 -6.45 -14.93
C GLY A 258 13.25 -5.61 -15.23
N GLY A 259 13.36 -4.27 -15.23
CA GLY A 259 12.32 -3.37 -15.75
C GLY A 259 11.66 -2.50 -14.69
N PRO A 260 10.53 -1.84 -15.03
CA PRO A 260 9.82 -0.97 -14.10
C PRO A 260 9.30 -1.77 -12.90
N MET A 261 9.45 -1.20 -11.70
CA MET A 261 8.95 -1.75 -10.44
C MET A 261 7.92 -0.79 -9.82
N SER A 262 6.63 -1.08 -10.00
CA SER A 262 5.56 -0.47 -9.20
C SER A 262 5.40 -1.24 -7.89
N ASP A 263 4.75 -0.67 -6.88
CA ASP A 263 4.44 -1.37 -5.62
C ASP A 263 2.98 -1.05 -5.29
N LEU A 264 2.07 -1.88 -5.81
CA LEU A 264 0.64 -1.68 -5.68
C LEU A 264 0.16 -2.21 -4.34
N GLU A 265 -0.21 -1.31 -3.43
CA GLU A 265 -0.83 -1.70 -2.18
C GLU A 265 -2.32 -1.41 -2.23
N LEU A 266 -3.12 -2.43 -1.94
CA LEU A 266 -4.56 -2.32 -1.79
C LEU A 266 -4.93 -2.43 -0.31
N SER A 267 -5.64 -1.43 0.18
CA SER A 267 -6.14 -1.39 1.55
C SER A 267 -7.61 -1.03 1.57
N GLN A 268 -8.29 -1.45 2.64
CA GLN A 268 -9.62 -0.95 2.97
C GLN A 268 -9.55 -0.11 4.23
N SER A 269 -10.39 0.92 4.34
CA SER A 269 -10.78 1.42 5.66
C SER A 269 -11.94 0.58 6.20
N MET A 270 -12.09 0.52 7.53
CA MET A 270 -13.18 -0.23 8.18
C MET A 270 -14.51 0.05 7.47
N PRO A 271 -15.15 -0.95 6.84
CA PRO A 271 -16.45 -0.74 6.23
C PRO A 271 -17.45 -0.42 7.35
N SER A 272 -18.39 0.46 7.07
CA SER A 272 -19.59 0.54 7.91
C SER A 272 -20.23 -0.86 7.95
N PRO A 273 -20.72 -1.34 9.12
CA PRO A 273 -21.43 -2.61 9.17
C PRO A 273 -22.52 -2.63 8.09
N PRO A 274 -22.68 -3.71 7.30
CA PRO A 274 -23.66 -3.75 6.23
C PRO A 274 -25.06 -3.45 6.77
N PRO A 275 -25.89 -2.65 6.07
CA PRO A 275 -27.28 -2.52 6.41
C PRO A 275 -28.00 -3.85 6.15
N GLU A 276 -29.06 -4.09 6.94
CA GLU A 276 -29.90 -5.29 6.94
C GLU A 276 -30.52 -5.60 5.56
N SER A 277 -30.75 -4.57 4.75
CA SER A 277 -31.17 -4.69 3.35
C SER A 277 -30.64 -3.52 2.53
N GLY A 278 -30.43 -3.77 1.24
CA GLY A 278 -29.88 -2.80 0.32
C GLY A 278 -28.34 -2.81 0.27
N PRO A 279 -27.74 -1.91 -0.51
CA PRO A 279 -26.32 -1.89 -0.73
C PRO A 279 -25.55 -1.39 0.50
N PHE A 280 -24.37 -1.97 0.75
CA PHE A 280 -23.35 -1.44 1.66
C PHE A 280 -22.10 -1.07 0.89
N ASP A 281 -21.39 -0.07 1.41
CA ASP A 281 -20.24 0.54 0.75
C ASP A 281 -18.93 0.04 1.36
N VAL A 282 -18.05 -0.50 0.51
CA VAL A 282 -16.69 -0.90 0.85
C VAL A 282 -15.72 0.16 0.31
N PRO A 283 -15.12 1.00 1.17
CA PRO A 283 -14.10 1.95 0.76
C PRO A 283 -12.75 1.26 0.53
N LEU A 284 -12.18 1.46 -0.66
CA LEU A 284 -10.89 0.94 -1.08
C LEU A 284 -9.91 2.09 -1.31
N HIS A 285 -8.65 1.85 -0.96
CA HIS A 285 -7.52 2.68 -1.33
C HIS A 285 -6.49 1.83 -2.05
N LEU A 286 -6.21 2.19 -3.31
CA LEU A 286 -5.15 1.59 -4.11
C LEU A 286 -4.04 2.63 -4.28
N GLY A 287 -2.84 2.30 -3.80
CA GLY A 287 -1.66 3.14 -3.92
C GLY A 287 -0.57 2.47 -4.74
N ASN A 288 0.21 3.24 -5.49
CA ASN A 288 1.49 2.81 -6.04
C ASN A 288 2.62 3.44 -5.21
N PHE A 289 3.24 2.65 -4.34
CA PHE A 289 4.36 3.06 -3.49
C PHE A 289 5.73 2.87 -4.15
N GLY A 290 5.72 2.33 -5.38
CA GLY A 290 6.91 1.98 -6.13
C GLY A 290 7.55 3.18 -6.82
N PRO A 291 8.84 3.06 -7.17
CA PRO A 291 9.57 4.10 -7.89
C PRO A 291 9.24 4.15 -9.39
N SER A 292 8.39 3.26 -9.91
CA SER A 292 7.91 3.28 -11.29
C SER A 292 6.39 3.46 -11.34
N PRO A 293 5.84 4.11 -12.37
CA PRO A 293 4.40 4.15 -12.59
C PRO A 293 3.85 2.73 -12.82
N ALA A 294 2.62 2.48 -12.35
CA ALA A 294 1.88 1.26 -12.66
C ALA A 294 0.97 1.52 -13.86
N GLU A 295 1.25 0.82 -14.96
CA GLU A 295 0.48 0.93 -16.20
C GLU A 295 -0.58 -0.18 -16.29
N SER A 296 -1.68 0.09 -17.00
CA SER A 296 -2.79 -0.86 -17.17
C SER A 296 -3.25 -1.46 -15.84
N THR A 297 -3.38 -0.60 -14.83
CA THR A 297 -3.74 -1.02 -13.48
C THR A 297 -5.22 -1.39 -13.47
N ALA A 298 -5.53 -2.57 -12.94
CA ALA A 298 -6.90 -3.06 -12.80
C ALA A 298 -7.13 -3.61 -11.40
N VAL A 299 -8.38 -3.64 -10.96
CA VAL A 299 -8.78 -4.31 -9.72
C VAL A 299 -9.87 -5.33 -10.04
N THR A 300 -9.65 -6.55 -9.58
CA THR A 300 -10.58 -7.67 -9.70
C THR A 300 -11.29 -7.91 -8.37
N LEU A 301 -12.62 -8.03 -8.43
CA LEU A 301 -13.52 -8.36 -7.34
C LEU A 301 -13.98 -9.81 -7.44
N THR A 302 -13.68 -10.59 -6.41
CA THR A 302 -14.20 -11.95 -6.23
C THR A 302 -15.23 -11.98 -5.12
N LEU A 303 -16.46 -12.39 -5.45
CA LEU A 303 -17.60 -12.44 -4.54
C LEU A 303 -17.90 -13.88 -4.07
N PRO A 304 -18.23 -14.10 -2.79
CA PRO A 304 -18.74 -15.37 -2.29
C PRO A 304 -20.19 -15.59 -2.75
N SER A 305 -20.69 -16.82 -2.60
CA SER A 305 -22.09 -17.15 -2.89
C SER A 305 -23.03 -16.35 -1.99
N GLY A 306 -23.98 -15.62 -2.58
CA GLY A 306 -24.99 -14.85 -1.83
C GLY A 306 -24.64 -13.36 -1.63
N VAL A 307 -23.47 -12.92 -2.08
CA VAL A 307 -23.14 -11.48 -2.20
C VAL A 307 -23.15 -11.09 -3.67
N SER A 308 -23.77 -9.95 -4.01
CA SER A 308 -23.83 -9.43 -5.37
C SER A 308 -23.35 -8.00 -5.47
N TYR A 309 -22.76 -7.63 -6.61
CA TYR A 309 -22.34 -6.26 -6.90
C TYR A 309 -23.55 -5.35 -7.21
N ALA A 310 -23.56 -4.12 -6.66
CA ALA A 310 -24.60 -3.12 -6.88
C ALA A 310 -24.11 -1.85 -7.60
N GLY A 311 -22.82 -1.53 -7.52
CA GLY A 311 -22.24 -0.36 -8.16
C GLY A 311 -20.85 -0.04 -7.60
N ASP A 312 -20.17 0.94 -8.20
CA ASP A 312 -18.93 1.48 -7.66
C ASP A 312 -18.71 2.95 -8.10
N SER A 313 -17.70 3.56 -7.49
CA SER A 313 -17.17 4.90 -7.82
C SER A 313 -15.71 4.86 -8.27
N CYS A 314 -15.22 3.68 -8.66
CA CYS A 314 -13.81 3.43 -8.94
C CYS A 314 -13.34 3.92 -10.31
N GLY A 315 -14.26 4.45 -11.13
CA GLY A 315 -13.98 4.86 -12.49
C GLY A 315 -13.81 3.65 -13.42
N GLY A 316 -13.74 3.91 -14.72
CA GLY A 316 -13.79 2.84 -15.73
C GLY A 316 -15.18 2.17 -15.81
N THR A 317 -15.27 1.10 -16.60
CA THR A 317 -16.49 0.30 -16.72
C THR A 317 -16.23 -1.04 -16.03
N PHE A 318 -17.05 -1.38 -15.02
CA PHE A 318 -17.02 -2.70 -14.40
C PHE A 318 -17.54 -3.76 -15.37
N SER A 319 -16.70 -4.74 -15.72
CA SER A 319 -17.03 -5.85 -16.62
C SER A 319 -16.36 -7.13 -16.12
N ASP A 320 -17.11 -8.23 -16.09
CA ASP A 320 -16.61 -9.56 -15.70
C ASP A 320 -15.81 -9.58 -14.39
N GLY A 321 -16.27 -8.82 -13.38
CA GLY A 321 -15.64 -8.79 -12.06
C GLY A 321 -14.43 -7.87 -11.96
N THR A 322 -14.09 -7.10 -12.99
CA THR A 322 -12.90 -6.24 -13.02
C THR A 322 -13.25 -4.83 -13.47
N TRP A 323 -12.53 -3.83 -12.96
CA TRP A 323 -12.54 -2.48 -13.50
C TRP A 323 -11.10 -1.98 -13.72
N GLU A 324 -10.93 -1.18 -14.77
CA GLU A 324 -9.66 -0.56 -15.12
C GLU A 324 -9.49 0.76 -14.37
N VAL A 325 -8.40 0.86 -13.60
CA VAL A 325 -7.94 2.08 -12.94
C VAL A 325 -7.05 2.89 -13.90
N GLY A 326 -6.34 2.20 -14.79
CA GLY A 326 -5.47 2.83 -15.79
C GLY A 326 -4.08 3.12 -15.24
N TRP A 327 -3.68 4.39 -15.29
CA TRP A 327 -2.32 4.81 -14.95
C TRP A 327 -2.23 5.32 -13.51
N LEU A 328 -1.37 4.72 -12.70
CA LEU A 328 -1.01 5.23 -11.37
C LEU A 328 0.45 5.67 -11.36
N SER A 329 0.66 6.97 -11.25
CA SER A 329 2.01 7.53 -11.15
C SER A 329 2.71 7.07 -9.87
N GLU A 330 4.03 7.25 -9.83
CA GLU A 330 4.84 6.98 -8.65
C GLU A 330 4.29 7.73 -7.43
N ARG A 331 4.12 7.01 -6.31
CA ARG A 331 3.58 7.55 -5.03
C ARG A 331 2.16 8.10 -5.12
N GLN A 332 1.44 7.84 -6.21
CA GLN A 332 0.04 8.20 -6.35
C GLN A 332 -0.85 7.14 -5.72
N GLY A 333 -1.97 7.58 -5.15
CA GLY A 333 -3.04 6.68 -4.77
C GLY A 333 -4.39 7.18 -5.23
N VAL A 334 -5.33 6.26 -5.37
CA VAL A 334 -6.73 6.49 -5.66
C VAL A 334 -7.57 5.87 -4.56
N THR A 335 -8.72 6.48 -4.32
CA THR A 335 -9.73 5.97 -3.39
C THR A 335 -11.03 5.80 -4.13
N CYS A 336 -11.72 4.71 -3.88
CA CYS A 336 -13.04 4.49 -4.41
C CYS A 336 -13.91 3.68 -3.47
N THR A 337 -15.17 3.54 -3.82
CA THR A 337 -16.17 2.83 -3.03
C THR A 337 -16.87 1.81 -3.93
N VAL A 338 -16.98 0.58 -3.43
CA VAL A 338 -17.71 -0.52 -4.09
C VAL A 338 -18.96 -0.83 -3.27
N SER A 339 -20.13 -0.75 -3.89
CA SER A 339 -21.42 -1.05 -3.28
C SER A 339 -21.80 -2.52 -3.54
N LEU A 340 -22.11 -3.26 -2.48
CA LEU A 340 -22.44 -4.68 -2.51
C LEU A 340 -23.78 -4.96 -1.82
N VAL A 341 -24.50 -6.00 -2.23
CA VAL A 341 -25.72 -6.49 -1.55
C VAL A 341 -25.40 -7.82 -0.89
N ASN A 342 -25.72 -7.94 0.39
CA ASN A 342 -25.42 -9.11 1.20
C ASN A 342 -26.67 -9.94 1.49
N ASN A 343 -26.70 -11.21 1.05
CA ASN A 343 -27.80 -12.12 1.36
C ASN A 343 -27.36 -13.34 2.20
N ALA A 344 -26.07 -13.54 2.44
CA ALA A 344 -25.55 -14.76 3.09
C ALA A 344 -24.24 -14.60 3.88
N GLY A 345 -23.58 -13.45 3.79
CA GLY A 345 -22.23 -13.21 4.32
C GLY A 345 -21.13 -13.90 3.51
N GLY A 346 -19.90 -13.81 4.04
CA GLY A 346 -18.70 -14.46 3.51
C GLY A 346 -17.57 -13.49 3.16
N THR A 347 -16.46 -14.03 2.69
CA THR A 347 -15.25 -13.26 2.37
C THR A 347 -15.31 -12.70 0.94
N VAL A 348 -15.28 -11.38 0.81
CA VAL A 348 -15.07 -10.68 -0.46
C VAL A 348 -13.56 -10.42 -0.62
N THR A 349 -13.01 -10.66 -1.81
CA THR A 349 -11.60 -10.38 -2.11
C THR A 349 -11.49 -9.36 -3.23
N PHE A 350 -10.64 -8.35 -3.03
CA PHE A 350 -10.21 -7.41 -4.06
C PHE A 350 -8.73 -7.64 -4.34
N SER A 351 -8.34 -7.67 -5.62
CA SER A 351 -6.96 -7.87 -6.05
C SER A 351 -6.59 -6.86 -7.12
N ALA A 352 -5.55 -6.06 -6.88
CA ALA A 352 -4.98 -5.14 -7.85
C ALA A 352 -3.89 -5.82 -8.70
N SER A 353 -3.77 -5.40 -9.95
CA SER A 353 -2.71 -5.85 -10.86
C SER A 353 -2.24 -4.70 -11.77
N SER A 354 -1.02 -4.81 -12.29
CA SER A 354 -0.48 -3.94 -13.35
C SER A 354 0.50 -4.73 -14.22
N THR A 355 1.00 -4.12 -15.30
CA THR A 355 2.02 -4.74 -16.17
C THR A 355 3.45 -4.65 -15.60
N ALA A 356 3.69 -3.76 -14.64
CA ALA A 356 4.98 -3.60 -13.98
C ALA A 356 5.19 -4.67 -12.89
N ALA A 357 6.46 -5.00 -12.62
CA ALA A 357 6.77 -5.96 -11.57
C ALA A 357 6.50 -5.35 -10.20
N ASP A 358 5.94 -6.15 -9.29
CA ASP A 358 5.63 -5.72 -7.93
C ASP A 358 6.56 -6.42 -6.92
N PRO A 359 7.36 -5.67 -6.13
CA PRO A 359 8.26 -6.26 -5.13
C PRO A 359 7.51 -6.96 -3.99
N ASN A 360 6.24 -6.63 -3.76
CA ASN A 360 5.44 -7.17 -2.68
C ASN A 360 4.02 -7.53 -3.12
N ALA A 361 3.87 -8.35 -4.16
CA ALA A 361 2.58 -8.79 -4.70
C ALA A 361 1.51 -9.28 -3.68
N ALA A 362 1.91 -9.60 -2.44
CA ALA A 362 1.00 -9.97 -1.35
C ALA A 362 0.20 -8.80 -0.76
N ASN A 363 0.65 -7.54 -0.88
CA ASN A 363 -0.10 -6.36 -0.44
C ASN A 363 -1.07 -5.81 -1.52
N ASN A 364 -1.06 -6.41 -2.72
CA ASN A 364 -1.95 -6.04 -3.82
C ASN A 364 -3.38 -6.55 -3.61
N ALA A 365 -3.66 -7.32 -2.55
CA ALA A 365 -4.97 -7.87 -2.29
C ALA A 365 -5.45 -7.58 -0.87
N VAL A 366 -6.75 -7.32 -0.75
CA VAL A 366 -7.43 -7.15 0.54
C VAL A 366 -8.67 -8.03 0.60
N GLN A 367 -8.88 -8.64 1.76
CA GLN A 367 -10.05 -9.43 2.07
C GLN A 367 -10.96 -8.68 3.04
N VAL A 368 -12.25 -8.72 2.76
CA VAL A 368 -13.29 -8.06 3.55
C VAL A 368 -14.30 -9.13 3.97
N GLU A 369 -14.43 -9.33 5.28
CA GLU A 369 -15.46 -10.20 5.84
C GLU A 369 -16.80 -9.48 5.86
N VAL A 370 -17.76 -10.05 5.15
CA VAL A 370 -19.14 -9.58 5.14
C VAL A 370 -19.92 -10.45 6.14
N PRO A 371 -20.47 -9.88 7.23
CA PRO A 371 -21.28 -10.64 8.18
C PRO A 371 -22.54 -11.22 7.51
N VAL A 372 -23.16 -12.24 8.08
CA VAL A 372 -24.48 -12.72 7.60
C VAL A 372 -25.52 -11.64 7.90
N ALA A 373 -26.52 -11.46 7.02
CA ALA A 373 -27.63 -10.56 7.28
C ALA A 373 -28.41 -10.99 8.55
N ASP A 374 -28.72 -10.02 9.42
CA ASP A 374 -29.51 -10.14 10.65
C ASP A 374 -30.94 -9.62 10.37
N ASP A 375 -31.96 -10.11 11.08
CA ASP A 375 -33.36 -9.72 10.79
C ASP A 375 -33.84 -8.45 11.51
N GLY A 376 -32.92 -7.77 12.20
CA GLY A 376 -33.11 -6.43 12.75
C GLY A 376 -33.92 -6.38 14.06
N ASP A 377 -34.17 -7.53 14.69
CA ASP A 377 -34.86 -7.63 15.98
C ASP A 377 -33.99 -7.20 17.18
N GLY A 378 -32.67 -7.11 16.97
CA GLY A 378 -31.66 -6.77 17.97
C GLY A 378 -31.02 -7.97 18.68
N VAL A 379 -31.30 -9.20 18.25
CA VAL A 379 -30.72 -10.45 18.70
C VAL A 379 -29.88 -11.05 17.57
N ALA A 380 -28.59 -11.25 17.81
CA ALA A 380 -27.74 -11.84 16.77
C ALA A 380 -28.19 -13.25 16.40
N ARG A 381 -28.22 -13.56 15.10
CA ARG A 381 -28.53 -14.89 14.54
C ARG A 381 -27.94 -16.08 15.30
N GLU A 382 -26.69 -16.05 15.75
CA GLU A 382 -26.08 -17.15 16.51
C GLU A 382 -26.68 -17.36 17.90
N VAL A 383 -27.20 -16.29 18.53
CA VAL A 383 -27.91 -16.36 19.81
C VAL A 383 -29.25 -17.03 19.62
N GLU A 384 -29.98 -16.71 18.55
CA GLU A 384 -31.26 -17.34 18.27
C GLU A 384 -31.11 -18.82 17.90
N ASN A 385 -30.15 -19.13 17.05
CA ASN A 385 -29.82 -20.50 16.68
C ASN A 385 -29.26 -21.33 17.86
N SER A 386 -28.92 -20.68 19.00
CA SER A 386 -28.53 -21.41 20.21
C SER A 386 -29.71 -22.07 20.91
N TYR A 387 -30.96 -21.69 20.60
CA TYR A 387 -32.14 -22.35 21.11
C TYR A 387 -32.16 -23.84 20.70
N PRO A 388 -32.05 -24.78 21.66
CA PRO A 388 -31.82 -26.19 21.34
C PRO A 388 -33.07 -26.96 20.90
N GLY A 389 -34.26 -26.35 20.88
CA GLY A 389 -35.52 -27.04 20.58
C GLY A 389 -35.92 -28.11 21.61
N GLY A 390 -36.86 -28.97 21.20
CA GLY A 390 -37.24 -30.20 21.90
C GLY A 390 -38.30 -30.06 22.99
N ASP A 391 -38.74 -28.85 23.34
CA ASP A 391 -39.96 -28.63 24.10
C ASP A 391 -41.16 -28.35 23.17
N GLY A 392 -42.36 -28.18 23.73
CA GLY A 392 -43.59 -28.10 22.94
C GLY A 392 -44.12 -29.45 22.42
N ARG A 393 -45.35 -29.44 21.89
CA ARG A 393 -46.03 -30.61 21.28
C ARG A 393 -46.71 -30.20 19.97
N PRO A 394 -46.33 -30.79 18.81
CA PRO A 394 -45.11 -31.58 18.62
C PRO A 394 -43.84 -30.78 19.01
N PRO A 395 -42.70 -31.45 19.31
CA PRO A 395 -41.48 -30.77 19.72
C PRO A 395 -41.00 -29.74 18.70
N PHE A 396 -40.57 -28.59 19.17
CA PHE A 396 -40.09 -27.47 18.35
C PHE A 396 -38.68 -27.78 17.83
N ALA A 397 -38.35 -27.29 16.64
CA ALA A 397 -37.02 -27.47 16.06
C ALA A 397 -35.98 -26.58 16.77
N PRO A 398 -34.68 -26.92 16.72
CA PRO A 398 -33.62 -26.00 17.14
C PRO A 398 -33.71 -24.68 16.35
N GLY A 399 -33.55 -23.55 17.04
CA GLY A 399 -33.65 -22.21 16.46
C GLY A 399 -35.06 -21.75 16.04
N ASP A 400 -36.10 -22.53 16.32
CA ASP A 400 -37.52 -22.23 16.01
C ASP A 400 -38.33 -22.22 17.31
N GLY A 401 -38.26 -21.09 18.02
CA GLY A 401 -38.82 -20.88 19.35
C GLY A 401 -40.33 -20.67 19.34
N ASN A 402 -40.94 -20.27 18.23
CA ASN A 402 -42.40 -20.17 18.11
C ASN A 402 -43.03 -21.49 17.59
N GLY A 403 -42.22 -22.38 17.01
CA GLY A 403 -42.59 -23.70 16.55
C GLY A 403 -43.39 -23.70 15.24
N ASP A 404 -43.22 -22.68 14.39
CA ASP A 404 -43.92 -22.53 13.11
C ASP A 404 -43.18 -23.21 11.92
N GLY A 405 -41.95 -23.66 12.15
CA GLY A 405 -41.11 -24.35 11.18
C GLY A 405 -40.14 -23.45 10.41
N ILE A 406 -40.15 -22.14 10.65
CA ILE A 406 -39.17 -21.18 10.16
C ILE A 406 -38.21 -20.87 11.33
N PRO A 407 -36.89 -20.81 11.11
CA PRO A 407 -35.97 -20.36 12.16
C PRO A 407 -36.23 -18.91 12.53
N ASP A 408 -36.23 -18.59 13.83
CA ASP A 408 -36.56 -17.26 14.33
C ASP A 408 -35.62 -16.19 13.72
N SER A 409 -34.34 -16.51 13.53
CA SER A 409 -33.34 -15.66 12.85
C SER A 409 -33.60 -15.32 11.37
N GLN A 410 -34.76 -15.68 10.86
CA GLN A 410 -35.26 -15.33 9.52
C GLN A 410 -36.59 -14.58 9.60
N GLN A 411 -37.02 -14.21 10.80
CA GLN A 411 -38.35 -13.75 11.09
C GLN A 411 -38.26 -12.44 11.88
N PRO A 412 -38.31 -11.28 11.23
CA PRO A 412 -38.16 -9.98 11.90
C PRO A 412 -39.18 -9.69 13.02
N HIS A 413 -40.22 -10.50 13.16
CA HIS A 413 -41.28 -10.37 14.15
C HIS A 413 -41.17 -11.42 15.28
N VAL A 414 -40.11 -12.23 15.29
CA VAL A 414 -39.88 -13.33 16.23
C VAL A 414 -38.42 -13.31 16.66
N ALA A 415 -38.16 -13.41 17.96
CA ALA A 415 -36.83 -13.35 18.54
C ALA A 415 -36.69 -14.41 19.63
N THR A 416 -35.71 -15.30 19.54
CA THR A 416 -35.45 -16.26 20.63
C THR A 416 -34.09 -16.07 21.27
N LEU A 417 -34.03 -15.93 22.59
CA LEU A 417 -32.78 -15.70 23.30
C LEU A 417 -32.76 -16.31 24.70
N PRO A 418 -31.59 -16.64 25.25
CA PRO A 418 -31.47 -17.09 26.63
C PRO A 418 -32.06 -16.08 27.61
N LEU A 419 -32.73 -16.57 28.65
CA LEU A 419 -33.12 -15.74 29.78
C LEU A 419 -31.87 -15.30 30.55
N ALA A 420 -31.76 -14.02 30.89
CA ALA A 420 -30.66 -13.49 31.70
C ALA A 420 -30.51 -14.19 33.07
N SER A 421 -31.57 -14.83 33.57
CA SER A 421 -31.55 -15.68 34.78
C SER A 421 -30.80 -17.02 34.61
N GLY A 422 -30.46 -17.41 33.37
CA GLY A 422 -29.82 -18.69 33.04
C GLY A 422 -30.76 -19.90 33.12
N LYS A 423 -32.07 -19.71 33.33
CA LYS A 423 -33.02 -20.80 33.61
C LYS A 423 -33.66 -21.43 32.37
N GLY A 424 -33.49 -20.85 31.19
CA GLY A 424 -34.15 -21.29 29.96
C GLY A 424 -34.00 -20.27 28.83
N TYR A 425 -34.90 -20.35 27.85
CA TYR A 425 -34.98 -19.43 26.71
C TYR A 425 -36.31 -18.69 26.73
N LEU A 426 -36.33 -17.53 26.08
CA LEU A 426 -37.51 -16.72 25.84
C LEU A 426 -37.67 -16.53 24.34
N THR A 427 -38.86 -16.80 23.82
CA THR A 427 -39.28 -16.36 22.49
C THR A 427 -40.18 -15.14 22.65
N VAL A 428 -39.91 -14.09 21.88
CA VAL A 428 -40.75 -12.89 21.75
C VAL A 428 -41.33 -12.91 20.34
N GLU A 429 -42.64 -12.93 20.20
CA GLU A 429 -43.33 -13.00 18.90
C GLU A 429 -44.37 -11.88 18.81
N ILE A 430 -44.32 -11.05 17.76
CA ILE A 430 -45.42 -10.15 17.43
C ILE A 430 -46.47 -10.95 16.66
N MET A 431 -47.60 -11.23 17.32
CA MET A 431 -48.70 -11.95 16.70
C MET A 431 -49.50 -11.05 15.74
N GLN A 432 -49.65 -9.77 16.08
CA GLN A 432 -50.48 -8.81 15.35
C GLN A 432 -49.99 -7.38 15.57
N GLY A 433 -50.24 -6.52 14.58
CA GLY A 433 -50.08 -5.05 14.67
C GLY A 433 -48.81 -4.50 14.04
N CYS A 434 -47.69 -5.23 14.11
CA CYS A 434 -46.42 -4.82 13.52
C CYS A 434 -45.69 -6.02 12.88
N GLY A 435 -44.77 -5.75 11.96
CA GLY A 435 -43.98 -6.78 11.29
C GLY A 435 -42.52 -6.87 11.76
N GLN A 436 -42.11 -6.03 12.71
CA GLN A 436 -40.71 -5.88 13.13
C GLN A 436 -40.61 -5.71 14.65
N LEU A 437 -39.85 -6.58 15.31
CA LEU A 437 -39.28 -6.39 16.64
C LEU A 437 -38.01 -5.55 16.52
N GLN A 438 -37.65 -4.85 17.59
CA GLN A 438 -36.39 -4.11 17.66
C GLN A 438 -35.85 -4.15 19.09
N SER A 439 -34.52 -4.11 19.25
CA SER A 439 -33.86 -3.98 20.56
C SER A 439 -34.29 -5.04 21.59
N VAL A 440 -34.58 -6.26 21.14
CA VAL A 440 -34.95 -7.37 22.02
C VAL A 440 -33.78 -7.72 22.94
N ALA A 441 -34.04 -7.86 24.23
CA ALA A 441 -33.05 -8.25 25.22
C ALA A 441 -33.71 -8.91 26.43
N THR A 442 -32.98 -9.78 27.13
CA THR A 442 -33.34 -10.21 28.49
C THR A 442 -32.43 -9.54 29.51
N LEU A 443 -32.98 -9.18 30.66
CA LEU A 443 -32.29 -8.40 31.69
C LEU A 443 -32.47 -9.05 33.06
N LEU A 444 -31.46 -8.95 33.91
CA LEU A 444 -31.64 -9.15 35.35
C LEU A 444 -32.23 -7.89 35.96
N GLU A 445 -33.02 -8.02 37.02
CA GLU A 445 -33.59 -6.87 37.74
C GLU A 445 -32.48 -5.93 38.25
N THR A 446 -31.33 -6.49 38.64
CA THR A 446 -30.15 -5.73 39.09
C THR A 446 -29.51 -4.86 38.01
N ALA A 447 -29.87 -5.05 36.73
CA ALA A 447 -29.41 -4.22 35.62
C ALA A 447 -30.25 -2.94 35.47
N LEU A 448 -31.39 -2.82 36.17
CA LEU A 448 -32.23 -1.63 36.12
C LEU A 448 -31.77 -0.55 37.11
N SER A 449 -31.91 0.70 36.69
CA SER A 449 -31.65 1.86 37.57
C SER A 449 -32.68 1.98 38.70
N VAL A 450 -33.89 1.47 38.50
CA VAL A 450 -34.99 1.48 39.47
C VAL A 450 -35.64 0.09 39.56
N PRO A 451 -35.18 -0.79 40.46
CA PRO A 451 -35.76 -2.14 40.65
C PRO A 451 -37.15 -2.09 41.31
N ASP A 452 -37.92 -3.19 41.23
CA ASP A 452 -39.21 -3.30 41.89
C ASP A 452 -38.99 -3.74 43.34
N ARG A 453 -39.30 -2.89 44.32
CA ARG A 453 -39.05 -3.24 45.73
C ARG A 453 -40.00 -4.32 46.26
N ASP A 454 -41.17 -4.47 45.64
CA ASP A 454 -42.24 -5.33 46.14
C ASP A 454 -42.27 -6.70 45.46
N TYR A 455 -41.52 -6.87 44.37
CA TYR A 455 -41.53 -8.07 43.54
C TYR A 455 -40.12 -8.50 43.14
N ASP A 456 -39.89 -9.81 43.12
CA ASP A 456 -38.70 -10.43 42.51
C ASP A 456 -39.07 -10.93 41.11
N PHE A 457 -38.08 -10.99 40.21
CA PHE A 457 -38.22 -11.52 38.84
C PHE A 457 -37.40 -12.81 38.66
N PRO A 458 -37.92 -14.00 39.04
CA PRO A 458 -37.12 -15.23 39.04
C PRO A 458 -36.61 -15.67 37.66
N LEU A 459 -37.26 -15.22 36.58
CA LEU A 459 -36.87 -15.51 35.20
C LEU A 459 -36.07 -14.36 34.56
N GLY A 460 -35.97 -13.22 35.23
CA GLY A 460 -35.52 -11.96 34.65
C GLY A 460 -36.66 -11.19 33.97
N LEU A 461 -36.27 -10.15 33.26
CA LEU A 461 -37.13 -9.25 32.50
C LEU A 461 -36.86 -9.42 31.00
N VAL A 462 -37.84 -9.07 30.18
CA VAL A 462 -37.68 -8.86 28.75
C VAL A 462 -37.75 -7.36 28.46
N ARG A 463 -36.93 -6.90 27.52
CA ARG A 463 -37.01 -5.59 26.88
C ARG A 463 -37.18 -5.78 25.38
N PHE A 464 -38.04 -5.00 24.75
CA PHE A 464 -38.16 -4.91 23.29
C PHE A 464 -38.86 -3.60 22.89
N ASN A 465 -38.66 -3.20 21.65
CA ASN A 465 -39.36 -2.09 21.02
C ASN A 465 -40.23 -2.62 19.88
N VAL A 466 -41.39 -2.00 19.69
CA VAL A 466 -42.25 -2.21 18.53
C VAL A 466 -42.50 -0.86 17.88
N PRO A 467 -42.09 -0.64 16.61
CA PRO A 467 -42.17 0.66 15.94
C PRO A 467 -43.59 1.04 15.48
N CYS A 468 -44.61 0.33 15.97
CA CYS A 468 -46.02 0.54 15.64
C CYS A 468 -46.80 0.98 16.90
N PRO A 469 -47.89 1.75 16.75
CA PRO A 469 -48.66 2.28 17.89
C PRO A 469 -49.40 1.19 18.68
N HIS A 470 -49.65 0.02 18.09
CA HIS A 470 -50.33 -1.10 18.73
C HIS A 470 -49.71 -2.43 18.29
N ALA A 471 -49.52 -3.35 19.24
CA ALA A 471 -49.09 -4.70 18.94
C ALA A 471 -49.60 -5.70 19.99
N THR A 472 -49.85 -6.93 19.55
CA THR A 472 -50.05 -8.06 20.46
C THR A 472 -48.79 -8.91 20.45
N VAL A 473 -48.06 -8.90 21.57
CA VAL A 473 -46.80 -9.64 21.71
C VAL A 473 -47.04 -10.89 22.54
N LYS A 474 -46.55 -12.03 22.08
CA LYS A 474 -46.55 -13.29 22.80
C LYS A 474 -45.14 -13.58 23.27
N LEU A 475 -45.04 -13.91 24.55
CA LEU A 475 -43.82 -14.38 25.19
C LEU A 475 -43.97 -15.88 25.44
N LEU A 476 -43.02 -16.70 24.99
CA LEU A 476 -42.97 -18.13 25.30
C LEU A 476 -41.71 -18.42 26.13
N PHE A 477 -41.90 -19.06 27.28
CA PHE A 477 -40.83 -19.38 28.21
C PHE A 477 -40.49 -20.86 28.14
N HIS A 478 -39.38 -21.16 27.47
CA HIS A 478 -38.94 -22.50 27.13
C HIS A 478 -38.19 -23.16 28.28
N ARG A 479 -38.31 -24.49 28.36
CA ARG A 479 -37.61 -25.35 29.33
C ARG A 479 -37.86 -25.02 30.81
N LEU A 480 -39.03 -24.46 31.13
CA LEU A 480 -39.44 -24.17 32.51
C LEU A 480 -40.50 -25.15 33.04
N GLY A 481 -40.42 -25.47 34.33
CA GLY A 481 -41.44 -26.24 35.04
C GLY A 481 -42.64 -25.41 35.51
N SER A 482 -42.45 -24.10 35.72
CA SER A 482 -43.49 -23.19 36.20
C SER A 482 -43.14 -21.74 35.88
N VAL A 483 -44.16 -20.88 35.79
CA VAL A 483 -44.02 -19.42 35.68
C VAL A 483 -44.93 -18.76 36.72
N ASP A 484 -44.45 -17.73 37.40
CA ASP A 484 -45.25 -16.93 38.33
C ASP A 484 -46.35 -16.17 37.60
N ARG A 485 -47.57 -16.17 38.14
CA ARG A 485 -48.78 -15.68 37.44
C ARG A 485 -49.06 -14.19 37.63
N THR A 486 -48.08 -13.41 38.09
CA THR A 486 -48.16 -11.95 38.12
C THR A 486 -47.20 -11.42 37.09
N TYR A 487 -47.64 -10.50 36.22
CA TYR A 487 -46.74 -9.81 35.29
C TYR A 487 -46.54 -8.38 35.76
N ARG A 488 -45.28 -7.99 35.99
CA ARG A 488 -44.89 -6.64 36.40
C ARG A 488 -44.15 -5.98 35.25
N THR A 489 -44.40 -4.70 35.03
CA THR A 489 -43.72 -3.88 34.02
C THR A 489 -43.33 -2.56 34.65
N GLY A 490 -42.26 -1.94 34.13
CA GLY A 490 -41.88 -0.60 34.54
C GLY A 490 -43.07 0.37 34.37
N GLY A 491 -43.08 1.44 35.16
CA GLY A 491 -44.04 2.51 35.00
C GLY A 491 -43.93 3.18 33.63
N SER A 492 -45.05 3.72 33.14
CA SER A 492 -44.98 4.80 32.16
C SER A 492 -44.54 6.09 32.86
N ALA A 493 -44.31 7.18 32.13
CA ALA A 493 -43.98 8.51 32.66
C ALA A 493 -45.01 9.10 33.68
N LEU A 494 -46.05 8.36 34.04
CA LEU A 494 -47.13 8.71 34.96
C LEU A 494 -46.94 8.07 36.35
N ALA A 495 -45.96 8.60 37.11
CA ALA A 495 -45.91 8.65 38.58
C ALA A 495 -45.82 7.37 39.46
N THR A 496 -45.84 6.13 38.93
CA THR A 496 -45.44 4.92 39.70
C THR A 496 -44.37 4.13 38.97
N PRO A 497 -43.20 3.82 39.59
CA PRO A 497 -42.07 3.21 38.89
C PRO A 497 -42.31 1.77 38.40
N TRP A 498 -43.30 1.07 38.97
CA TRP A 498 -43.69 -0.28 38.58
C TRP A 498 -45.19 -0.51 38.76
N LEU A 499 -45.80 -1.26 37.84
CA LEU A 499 -47.21 -1.61 37.89
C LEU A 499 -47.46 -3.07 37.51
N THR A 500 -48.60 -3.61 37.97
CA THR A 500 -49.07 -4.93 37.56
C THR A 500 -49.83 -4.79 36.25
N LEU A 501 -49.35 -5.47 35.20
CA LEU A 501 -49.95 -5.39 33.88
C LEU A 501 -51.17 -6.30 33.80
N VAL A 502 -52.33 -5.79 34.19
CA VAL A 502 -53.58 -6.58 34.32
C VAL A 502 -54.10 -7.16 33.01
N GLN A 503 -53.70 -6.58 31.87
CA GLN A 503 -54.04 -7.07 30.53
C GLN A 503 -53.15 -8.23 30.05
N ALA A 504 -52.08 -8.56 30.80
CA ALA A 504 -51.22 -9.70 30.49
C ALA A 504 -51.99 -11.02 30.72
N THR A 505 -52.08 -11.84 29.67
CA THR A 505 -52.81 -13.11 29.72
C THR A 505 -51.84 -14.28 29.75
N PHE A 506 -51.79 -15.01 30.87
CA PHE A 506 -50.96 -16.21 30.98
C PHE A 506 -51.60 -17.38 30.23
N ILE A 507 -50.81 -18.03 29.37
CA ILE A 507 -51.24 -19.12 28.51
C ILE A 507 -50.37 -20.36 28.69
N ARG A 508 -50.86 -21.49 28.17
CA ARG A 508 -50.07 -22.69 27.97
C ARG A 508 -50.25 -23.19 26.55
N GLU A 509 -49.35 -22.79 25.65
CA GLU A 509 -49.41 -23.10 24.23
C GLU A 509 -48.53 -24.29 23.91
N ARG A 510 -49.11 -25.33 23.31
CA ARG A 510 -48.41 -26.58 22.95
C ARG A 510 -47.59 -27.19 24.10
N GLY A 511 -47.92 -26.87 25.35
CA GLY A 511 -47.21 -27.35 26.54
C GLY A 511 -46.11 -26.44 27.07
N ILE A 512 -45.90 -25.28 26.46
CA ILE A 512 -44.95 -24.22 26.86
C ILE A 512 -45.71 -23.13 27.61
N PHE A 513 -45.09 -22.56 28.65
CA PHE A 513 -45.69 -21.44 29.38
C PHE A 513 -45.51 -20.16 28.58
N GLY A 514 -46.55 -19.33 28.52
CA GLY A 514 -46.44 -18.06 27.83
C GLY A 514 -47.27 -16.95 28.43
N VAL A 515 -47.07 -15.74 27.91
CA VAL A 515 -47.82 -14.53 28.27
C VAL A 515 -48.16 -13.78 26.99
N ILE A 516 -49.44 -13.46 26.79
CA ILE A 516 -49.89 -12.57 25.73
C ILE A 516 -50.02 -11.15 26.31
N LEU A 517 -49.39 -10.19 25.64
CA LEU A 517 -49.31 -8.79 26.01
C LEU A 517 -49.96 -7.95 24.90
N PRO A 518 -51.22 -7.52 25.06
CA PRO A 518 -51.77 -6.45 24.24
C PRO A 518 -51.14 -5.14 24.68
N LEU A 519 -50.39 -4.50 23.79
CA LEU A 519 -49.65 -3.27 24.04
C LEU A 519 -50.12 -2.15 23.12
N SER A 520 -50.09 -0.94 23.64
CA SER A 520 -50.47 0.27 22.92
C SER A 520 -49.63 1.43 23.42
N GLU A 521 -49.24 2.29 22.50
CA GLU A 521 -48.47 3.50 22.76
C GLU A 521 -49.18 4.35 23.83
N ASN A 522 -48.41 4.90 24.77
CA ASN A 522 -48.89 5.71 25.90
C ASN A 522 -49.88 5.01 26.85
N THR A 523 -49.92 3.67 26.89
CA THR A 523 -50.75 2.89 27.83
C THR A 523 -49.89 2.07 28.81
N PRO A 524 -50.45 1.51 29.90
CA PRO A 524 -49.69 0.64 30.80
C PRO A 524 -49.00 -0.51 30.03
N GLY A 525 -47.70 -0.70 30.27
CA GLY A 525 -46.85 -1.60 29.49
C GLY A 525 -46.01 -0.90 28.43
N ASP A 526 -46.25 0.38 28.16
CA ASP A 526 -45.32 1.24 27.43
C ASP A 526 -44.48 2.06 28.43
N ASN A 527 -43.17 1.84 28.42
CA ASN A 527 -42.22 2.35 29.39
C ASN A 527 -41.59 3.68 28.99
N ASN A 528 -41.83 4.18 27.77
CA ASN A 528 -41.27 5.43 27.29
C ASN A 528 -42.22 6.07 26.25
N PRO A 529 -42.74 7.30 26.48
CA PRO A 529 -43.74 7.94 25.61
C PRO A 529 -43.17 8.48 24.27
N GLN A 530 -42.32 7.70 23.60
CA GLN A 530 -41.85 7.98 22.24
C GLN A 530 -42.76 7.28 21.20
N ALA A 531 -42.57 7.57 19.92
CA ALA A 531 -43.29 6.89 18.85
C ALA A 531 -43.08 5.37 18.92
N GLY A 532 -44.19 4.61 18.97
CA GLY A 532 -44.18 3.15 19.11
C GLY A 532 -44.37 2.67 20.55
N VAL A 533 -44.03 1.41 20.83
CA VAL A 533 -44.10 0.83 22.17
C VAL A 533 -42.72 0.40 22.61
N GLN A 534 -42.25 0.87 23.76
CA GLN A 534 -41.03 0.36 24.40
C GLN A 534 -41.41 -0.41 25.65
N HIS A 535 -41.19 -1.72 25.65
CA HIS A 535 -41.59 -2.59 26.75
C HIS A 535 -40.39 -3.07 27.55
N VAL A 536 -40.53 -3.06 28.87
CA VAL A 536 -39.68 -3.70 29.87
C VAL A 536 -40.58 -4.31 30.95
N GLY A 537 -40.54 -5.63 31.09
CA GLY A 537 -41.39 -6.34 32.05
C GLY A 537 -41.09 -7.82 32.17
N GLY A 538 -41.78 -8.51 33.07
CA GLY A 538 -41.63 -9.94 33.21
C GLY A 538 -42.57 -10.58 34.24
N PRO A 539 -42.66 -11.92 34.23
CA PRO A 539 -43.29 -12.68 35.31
C PRO A 539 -42.58 -12.46 36.64
N ALA A 540 -43.35 -12.20 37.68
CA ALA A 540 -42.88 -11.72 38.96
C ALA A 540 -43.60 -12.40 40.11
N ARG A 541 -42.90 -12.50 41.25
CA ARG A 541 -43.45 -12.98 42.52
C ARG A 541 -43.27 -11.93 43.59
N ARG A 542 -44.20 -11.85 44.53
CA ARG A 542 -44.10 -10.89 45.64
C ARG A 542 -42.85 -11.18 46.48
N ALA A 543 -42.08 -10.14 46.77
CA ALA A 543 -40.87 -10.24 47.59
C ALA A 543 -41.23 -10.62 49.04
N PRO A 544 -40.40 -11.43 49.74
CA PRO A 544 -40.60 -11.72 51.15
C PRO A 544 -40.55 -10.45 52.01
N ALA A 545 -41.46 -10.33 53.00
CA ALA A 545 -41.44 -9.20 53.91
C ALA A 545 -40.13 -9.16 54.73
N GLY A 546 -39.35 -8.08 54.59
CA GLY A 546 -38.17 -7.80 55.41
C GLY A 546 -36.80 -8.16 54.82
N GLN A 547 -36.67 -8.42 53.51
CA GLN A 547 -35.40 -8.82 52.87
C GLN A 547 -34.85 -7.89 51.77
N ARG A 548 -35.31 -6.63 51.66
CA ARG A 548 -34.74 -5.66 50.70
C ARG A 548 -34.43 -4.31 51.35
#